data_AF-A0A967YSR8-F1
#
_entry.id   AF-A0A967YSR8-F1
#
_cell.length_a   1.000
_cell.length_b   1.000
_cell.length_c   1.000
_cell.angle_alpha   90.00
_cell.angle_beta   90.00
_cell.angle_gamma   90.00
#
_symmetry.space_group_name_H-M   'P 1'
#
loop_
_entity.id
_entity.type
_entity.pdbx_description
1 polymer ?
#
loop_
_entity_poly.entity_id
_entity_poly.type
_entity_poly.pdbx_seq_one_letter_code
_entity_poly.pdbx_strand_id
1 'polypeptide(L)' 'PLGELIETYSATQIYPPGAYMTYNDYASNLSGYLTQEISGVPFSQYMSENILQPLGMTSSAIVQATPEELADRLI' A
#
# COMPACT_ATOMS: atom_id res chain seq x y z
N PRO A 1 -3.10 0.42 11.15
CA PRO A 1 -2.57 1.42 10.19
C PRO A 1 -1.22 0.94 9.63
N LEU A 2 -0.78 1.39 8.45
CA LEU A 2 0.46 0.86 7.82
C LEU A 2 1.70 1.03 8.72
N GLY A 3 1.85 2.16 9.40
CA GLY A 3 2.97 2.37 10.33
C GLY A 3 3.03 1.35 11.46
N GLU A 4 1.89 1.05 12.09
CA GLU A 4 1.78 0.06 13.17
C GLU A 4 2.17 -1.36 12.72
N LEU A 5 1.85 -1.73 11.47
CA LEU A 5 2.26 -3.01 10.89
C LEU A 5 3.78 -3.08 10.70
N ILE A 6 4.40 -2.00 10.23
CA ILE A 6 5.85 -1.94 10.02
C ILE A 6 6.61 -2.00 11.34
N GLU A 7 6.13 -1.30 12.36
CA GLU A 7 6.69 -1.32 13.72
C GLU A 7 6.57 -2.71 14.36
N THR A 8 5.40 -3.35 14.22
CA THR A 8 5.13 -4.66 14.84
C THR A 8 5.94 -5.79 14.19
N TYR A 9 6.10 -5.75 12.87
CA TYR A 9 6.74 -6.82 12.09
C TYR A 9 8.17 -6.49 11.65
N SER A 10 8.87 -5.60 12.36
CA SER A 10 10.25 -5.18 12.02
C SER A 10 11.13 -6.38 11.66
N ALA A 11 11.46 -6.51 10.37
CA ALA A 11 12.16 -7.67 9.85
C ALA A 11 13.66 -7.56 10.14
N THR A 12 14.23 -8.57 10.80
CA THR A 12 15.69 -8.70 10.90
C THR A 12 16.28 -8.87 9.51
N GLN A 13 17.33 -8.11 9.20
CA GLN A 13 18.05 -8.25 7.94
C GLN A 13 18.73 -9.62 7.85
N ILE A 14 18.28 -10.48 6.93
CA ILE A 14 18.84 -11.82 6.72
C ILE A 14 20.03 -11.79 5.74
N TYR A 15 19.98 -10.92 4.72
CA TYR A 15 21.01 -10.79 3.68
C TYR A 15 21.45 -9.34 3.49
N PRO A 16 22.69 -9.09 3.01
CA PRO A 16 23.10 -7.75 2.59
C PRO A 16 22.15 -7.18 1.51
N PRO A 17 21.89 -5.85 1.48
CA PRO A 17 21.03 -5.25 0.47
C PRO A 17 21.61 -5.46 -0.93
N GLY A 18 20.77 -5.85 -1.89
CA GLY A 18 21.17 -6.06 -3.28
C GLY A 18 21.91 -7.37 -3.56
N ALA A 19 22.23 -8.18 -2.55
CA ALA A 19 22.90 -9.47 -2.76
C ALA A 19 21.95 -10.55 -3.33
N TYR A 20 20.68 -10.51 -2.96
CA TYR A 20 19.66 -11.48 -3.37
C TYR A 20 18.33 -10.78 -3.65
N MET A 21 17.58 -11.30 -4.61
CA MET A 21 16.17 -10.93 -4.84
C MET A 21 15.28 -11.98 -4.17
N THR A 22 14.46 -11.54 -3.22
CA THR A 22 13.49 -12.41 -2.54
C THR A 22 12.10 -11.79 -2.64
N TYR A 23 11.07 -12.64 -2.71
CA TYR A 23 9.70 -12.18 -2.58
C TYR A 23 9.45 -11.80 -1.11
N ASN A 24 8.98 -10.58 -0.86
CA ASN A 24 8.86 -10.05 0.50
C ASN A 24 7.71 -9.05 0.63
N ASP A 25 6.60 -9.47 1.22
CA ASP A 25 5.45 -8.60 1.49
C ASP A 25 5.79 -7.44 2.44
N TYR A 26 6.73 -7.63 3.37
CA TYR A 26 7.19 -6.56 4.25
C TYR A 26 7.84 -5.41 3.46
N ALA A 27 8.63 -5.72 2.42
CA ALA A 27 9.25 -4.70 1.58
C ALA A 27 8.21 -3.90 0.78
N SER A 28 7.18 -4.57 0.27
CA SER A 28 6.04 -3.93 -0.40
C SER A 28 5.28 -3.01 0.56
N ASN A 29 4.97 -3.50 1.77
CA ASN A 29 4.29 -2.71 2.80
C ASN A 29 5.13 -1.52 3.27
N LEU A 30 6.44 -1.71 3.44
CA LEU A 30 7.37 -0.64 3.81
C LEU A 30 7.41 0.45 2.74
N SER A 31 7.37 0.09 1.46
CA SER A 31 7.31 1.05 0.36
C SER A 31 6.01 1.87 0.39
N GLY A 32 4.87 1.23 0.69
CA GLY A 32 3.60 1.92 0.89
C GLY A 32 3.62 2.84 2.11
N TYR A 33 4.25 2.40 3.20
CA TYR A 33 4.44 3.24 4.39
C TYR A 33 5.33 4.46 4.10
N LEU A 34 6.48 4.27 3.45
CA LEU A 34 7.33 5.40 3.06
C LEU A 34 6.61 6.39 2.15
N THR A 35 5.73 5.90 1.27
CA THR A 35 4.90 6.77 0.43
C THR A 35 4.00 7.68 1.27
N GLN A 36 3.31 7.17 2.30
CA GLN A 36 2.52 8.03 3.20
C GLN A 36 3.40 9.00 4.00
N GLU A 37 4.55 8.55 4.50
CA GLU A 37 5.42 9.39 5.34
C GLU A 37 6.03 10.55 4.55
N ILE A 38 6.46 10.28 3.30
CA ILE A 38 7.06 11.28 2.42
C ILE A 38 6.01 12.26 1.87
N SER A 39 4.82 11.77 1.52
CA SER A 39 3.75 12.61 0.97
C SER A 39 2.95 13.39 2.01
N GLY A 40 2.95 12.93 3.27
CA GLY A 40 2.17 13.53 4.36
C GLY A 40 0.66 13.21 4.29
N VAL A 41 0.23 12.29 3.43
CA VAL A 41 -1.16 11.85 3.32
C VAL A 41 -1.28 10.33 3.52
N PRO A 42 -2.43 9.81 3.99
CA PRO A 42 -2.63 8.37 4.10
C PRO A 42 -2.36 7.64 2.77
N PHE A 43 -1.71 6.48 2.81
CA PHE A 43 -1.34 5.72 1.61
C PHE A 43 -2.54 5.41 0.69
N SER A 44 -3.69 5.07 1.27
CA SER A 44 -4.92 4.82 0.50
C SER A 44 -5.39 6.05 -0.27
N GLN A 45 -5.27 7.24 0.32
CA GLN A 45 -5.56 8.51 -0.35
C GLN A 45 -4.55 8.77 -1.46
N TYR A 46 -3.25 8.62 -1.17
CA TYR A 46 -2.19 8.79 -2.16
C TYR A 46 -2.44 7.92 -3.41
N MET A 47 -2.74 6.64 -3.22
CA MET A 47 -3.01 5.71 -4.32
C MET A 47 -4.27 6.08 -5.11
N SER A 48 -5.33 6.53 -4.44
CA SER A 48 -6.55 6.97 -5.10
C SER A 48 -6.28 8.17 -6.02
N GLU A 49 -5.67 9.21 -5.48
CA GLU A 49 -5.44 10.49 -6.18
C GLU A 49 -4.35 10.42 -7.25
N ASN A 50 -3.28 9.66 -6.99
CA ASN A 50 -2.08 9.67 -7.84
C ASN A 50 -1.98 8.48 -8.80
N ILE A 51 -2.75 7.40 -8.58
CA ILE A 51 -2.68 6.18 -9.40
C ILE A 51 -4.05 5.83 -9.99
N LEU A 52 -5.05 5.57 -9.15
CA LEU A 52 -6.33 5.03 -9.63
C LEU A 52 -7.14 6.04 -10.46
N GLN A 53 -7.28 7.28 -9.96
CA GLN A 53 -8.03 8.32 -10.67
C GLN A 53 -7.38 8.71 -12.00
N PRO A 54 -6.07 8.99 -12.09
CA PRO A 54 -5.42 9.32 -13.36
C PRO A 54 -5.50 8.20 -14.41
N LEU A 55 -5.54 6.95 -13.97
CA LEU A 55 -5.70 5.78 -14.85
C LEU A 55 -7.17 5.45 -15.17
N GLY A 56 -8.13 6.20 -14.64
CA GLY A 56 -9.57 5.94 -14.84
C GLY A 56 -10.07 4.64 -14.21
N MET A 57 -9.37 4.13 -13.19
CA MET A 57 -9.67 2.85 -12.52
C MET A 57 -10.84 2.98 -11.53
N THR A 58 -12.01 3.36 -12.02
CA THR A 58 -13.24 3.62 -11.23
C THR A 58 -13.86 2.37 -10.59
N SER A 59 -13.23 1.21 -10.72
CA SER A 59 -13.69 -0.09 -10.20
C SER A 59 -12.65 -0.75 -9.29
N SER A 60 -11.70 0.04 -8.80
CA SER A 60 -10.60 -0.42 -7.98
C SER A 60 -10.55 0.39 -6.70
N ALA A 61 -10.20 -0.25 -5.59
CA ALA A 61 -10.04 0.39 -4.29
C ALA A 61 -8.84 -0.23 -3.57
N ILE A 62 -8.10 0.61 -2.84
CA ILE A 62 -7.00 0.19 -1.96
C ILE A 62 -7.49 -0.05 -0.52
N VAL A 63 -8.64 0.51 -0.16
CA VAL A 63 -9.27 0.30 1.14
C VAL A 63 -9.96 -1.05 1.19
N GLN A 64 -9.87 -1.73 2.33
CA GLN A 64 -10.47 -3.05 2.53
C GLN A 64 -11.99 -2.99 2.67
N ALA A 65 -12.52 -1.88 3.21
CA ALA A 65 -13.96 -1.64 3.21
C ALA A 65 -14.42 -1.30 1.79
N THR A 66 -15.40 -2.03 1.29
CA THR A 66 -16.04 -1.72 0.00
C THR A 66 -16.59 -0.29 0.05
N PRO A 67 -16.09 0.64 -0.77
CA PRO A 67 -16.73 1.94 -0.93
C PRO A 67 -18.18 1.74 -1.38
N GLU A 68 -19.13 2.47 -0.78
CA GLU A 68 -20.56 2.34 -1.12
C GLU A 68 -20.80 2.45 -2.64
N GLU A 69 -20.06 3.33 -3.30
CA GLU A 69 -20.09 3.55 -4.75
C GLU A 69 -19.75 2.30 -5.60
N LEU A 70 -19.08 1.31 -5.01
CA LEU A 70 -18.71 0.05 -5.67
C LEU A 70 -19.60 -1.13 -5.27
N ALA A 71 -20.51 -0.97 -4.30
CA ALA A 71 -21.30 -2.07 -3.76
C ALA A 71 -22.12 -2.80 -4.85
N ASP A 72 -22.78 -2.04 -5.73
CA ASP A 72 -23.61 -2.58 -6.82
C ASP A 72 -22.79 -3.30 -7.92
N ARG A 73 -21.46 -3.22 -7.88
CA ARG A 73 -20.54 -3.80 -8.87
C ARG A 73 -19.93 -5.12 -8.41
N LEU A 74 -20.13 -5.49 -7.13
CA LEU A 74 -19.71 -6.77 -6.58
C LEU A 74 -20.84 -7.79 -6.85
N ILE A 75 -20.70 -8.54 -7.94
CA ILE A 75 -21.63 -9.61 -8.36
C ILE A 75 -21.22 -10.95 -7.79
#